data_AF-A0A0R2YJG2-F1
#
_entry.id   AF-A0A0R2YJG2-F1
#
_cell.length_a   1.000
_cell.length_b   1.000
_cell.length_c   1.000
_cell.angle_alpha   90.00
_cell.angle_beta   90.00
_cell.angle_gamma   90.00
#
_symmetry.space_group_name_H-M   'P 1'
#
loop_
_entity.id
_entity.type
_entity.pdbx_description
1 polymer ?
#
loop_
_entity_poly.entity_id
_entity_poly.type
_entity_poly.pdbx_seq_one_letter_code
_entity_poly.pdbx_strand_id
1 'polypeptide(L)' 'MYAPNDLAIDLEKKFSTGFDVCRISKFAFEIYQRHGLEFTPPMDRILLLLMAMEEGEEFELTESEFLGLISELRTMD' A
#
# COMPACT_ATOMS: atom_id res chain seq x y z
N MET A 1 -16.99 -3.19 3.72
CA MET A 1 -16.50 -2.21 2.74
C MET A 1 -15.18 -1.71 3.27
N TYR A 2 -14.11 -2.22 2.67
CA TYR A 2 -12.74 -1.80 2.95
C TYR A 2 -12.50 -0.43 2.31
N ALA A 3 -12.27 0.59 3.15
CA ALA A 3 -12.17 1.99 2.71
C ALA A 3 -10.71 2.45 2.60
N PRO A 4 -10.43 3.59 1.94
CA PRO A 4 -9.06 4.15 1.86
C PRO A 4 -8.39 4.34 3.22
N ASN A 5 -9.16 4.77 4.23
CA ASN A 5 -8.62 4.95 5.59
C ASN A 5 -8.28 3.62 6.28
N ASP A 6 -8.98 2.52 5.97
CA ASP A 6 -8.61 1.18 6.47
C ASP A 6 -7.27 0.74 5.87
N LEU A 7 -7.08 0.99 4.56
CA LEU A 7 -5.82 0.74 3.88
C LEU A 7 -4.66 1.56 4.47
N ALA A 8 -4.88 2.85 4.74
CA ALA A 8 -3.87 3.70 5.39
C ALA A 8 -3.48 3.15 6.77
N ILE A 9 -4.46 2.77 7.59
CA ILE A 9 -4.22 2.20 8.92
C ILE A 9 -3.39 0.92 8.83
N ASP A 10 -3.72 0.02 7.90
CA ASP A 10 -3.02 -1.27 7.80
C ASP A 10 -1.59 -1.10 7.25
N LEU A 11 -1.38 -0.19 6.30
CA LEU A 11 -0.03 0.16 5.83
C LEU A 11 0.83 0.81 6.93
N GLU A 12 0.26 1.71 7.75
CA GLU A 12 0.98 2.29 8.89
C GLU A 12 1.36 1.25 9.95
N LYS A 13 0.44 0.34 10.27
CA LYS A 13 0.75 -0.77 11.18
C LYS A 13 1.90 -1.61 10.64
N LYS A 14 1.90 -1.91 9.34
CA LYS A 14 2.99 -2.66 8.71
C LYS A 14 4.32 -1.88 8.81
N PHE A 15 4.28 -0.60 8.50
CA PHE A 15 5.42 0.32 8.57
C PHE A 15 6.03 0.45 9.96
N SER A 16 5.24 0.32 11.03
CA SER A 16 5.76 0.37 12.41
C SER A 16 6.84 -0.68 12.73
N THR A 17 7.01 -1.69 11.86
CA THR A 17 8.05 -2.73 11.96
C THR A 17 9.32 -2.40 11.15
N GLY A 18 9.39 -1.21 10.54
CA GLY A 18 10.46 -0.75 9.65
C GLY A 18 10.05 -0.73 8.18
N PHE A 19 10.72 0.11 7.39
CA PHE A 19 10.56 0.15 5.94
C PHE A 19 11.34 -1.01 5.30
N ASP A 20 10.61 -1.94 4.68
CA ASP A 20 11.16 -3.11 3.99
C ASP A 20 10.28 -3.38 2.76
N VAL A 21 10.88 -3.19 1.59
CA VAL A 21 10.24 -3.29 0.28
C VAL A 21 9.53 -4.62 0.10
N CYS A 22 10.25 -5.73 0.34
CA CYS A 22 9.74 -7.08 0.14
C CYS A 22 8.56 -7.39 1.07
N ARG A 23 8.64 -6.93 2.33
CA ARG A 23 7.55 -7.10 3.31
C ARG A 23 6.34 -6.25 2.99
N ILE A 24 6.54 -5.03 2.46
CA ILE A 24 5.45 -4.13 2.08
C ILE A 24 4.74 -4.68 0.83
N SER A 25 5.49 -5.09 -0.19
CA SER A 25 4.93 -5.70 -1.41
C SER A 25 4.06 -6.93 -1.10
N LYS A 26 4.60 -7.86 -0.30
CA LYS A 26 3.85 -9.06 0.13
C LYS A 26 2.58 -8.71 0.91
N PHE A 27 2.66 -7.71 1.77
CA PHE A 27 1.49 -7.27 2.53
C PHE A 27 0.44 -6.59 1.65
N ALA A 28 0.85 -5.79 0.67
CA ALA A 28 -0.05 -5.21 -0.33
C ALA A 28 -0.76 -6.31 -1.14
N PHE A 29 -0.04 -7.37 -1.54
CA PHE A 29 -0.62 -8.53 -2.20
C PHE A 29 -1.66 -9.26 -1.34
N GLU A 30 -1.38 -9.45 -0.04
CA GLU A 30 -2.34 -10.06 0.90
C GLU A 30 -3.62 -9.24 1.05
N ILE A 31 -3.51 -7.91 1.15
CA ILE A 31 -4.66 -7.00 1.17
C ILE A 31 -5.43 -7.14 -0.16
N TYR A 32 -4.71 -7.15 -1.29
CA TYR A 32 -5.30 -7.23 -2.62
C TYR A 32 -6.17 -8.49 -2.79
N GLN A 33 -5.66 -9.64 -2.36
CA GLN A 33 -6.40 -10.89 -2.40
C GLN A 33 -7.62 -10.89 -1.48
N ARG A 34 -7.53 -10.26 -0.32
CA ARG A 34 -8.60 -10.27 0.69
C ARG A 34 -9.76 -9.32 0.35
N HIS A 35 -9.43 -8.16 -0.21
CA HIS A 35 -10.37 -7.04 -0.36
C HIS A 35 -10.56 -6.57 -1.81
N GLY A 36 -10.01 -7.28 -2.79
CA GLY A 36 -9.97 -6.90 -4.22
C GLY A 36 -11.27 -6.35 -4.81
N LEU A 37 -12.41 -6.94 -4.44
CA LEU A 37 -13.73 -6.53 -4.96
C LEU A 37 -14.27 -5.23 -4.35
N GLU A 38 -13.64 -4.74 -3.28
CA GLU A 38 -14.07 -3.57 -2.50
C GLU A 38 -13.29 -2.29 -2.86
N PHE A 39 -12.22 -2.40 -3.67
CA PHE A 39 -11.33 -1.27 -3.94
C PHE A 39 -11.92 -0.22 -4.86
N THR A 40 -11.64 1.04 -4.54
CA THR A 40 -11.77 2.13 -5.49
C THR A 40 -10.58 2.10 -6.48
N PRO A 41 -10.72 2.69 -7.68
CA PRO A 41 -9.61 2.73 -8.65
C PRO A 41 -8.30 3.35 -8.11
N PRO A 42 -8.31 4.38 -7.23
CA PRO A 42 -7.10 4.86 -6.58
C PRO A 42 -6.44 3.82 -5.66
N MET A 43 -7.21 3.11 -4.83
CA MET A 43 -6.70 2.07 -3.95
C MET A 43 -6.06 0.92 -4.73
N ASP A 44 -6.73 0.49 -5.81
CA ASP A 44 -6.22 -0.55 -6.71
C ASP A 44 -4.84 -0.16 -7.29
N ARG A 45 -4.69 1.08 -7.79
CA ARG A 45 -3.40 1.58 -8.30
C ARG A 45 -2.31 1.61 -7.23
N ILE A 46 -2.62 2.07 -6.02
CA ILE A 46 -1.64 2.12 -4.92
C ILE A 46 -1.18 0.70 -4.59
N LEU A 47 -2.10 -0.26 -4.46
CA LEU A 47 -1.74 -1.64 -4.13
C LEU A 47 -0.91 -2.29 -5.23
N LEU A 48 -1.26 -2.08 -6.51
CA LEU A 48 -0.47 -2.58 -7.64
C LEU A 48 0.94 -1.97 -7.66
N LEU A 49 1.09 -0.67 -7.37
CA LEU A 49 2.38 -0.01 -7.24
C LEU A 49 3.22 -0.65 -6.12
N LEU A 50 2.63 -0.83 -4.93
CA LEU A 50 3.32 -1.43 -3.79
C LEU A 50 3.74 -2.89 -4.07
N MET A 51 2.90 -3.66 -4.77
CA MET A 51 3.23 -5.01 -5.20
C MET A 51 4.42 -5.03 -6.17
N ALA A 52 4.46 -4.10 -7.13
CA ALA A 52 5.52 -4.01 -8.13
C ALA A 52 6.90 -3.70 -7.52
N MET A 53 6.98 -3.19 -6.28
CA MET A 53 8.27 -2.88 -5.63
C MET A 53 9.17 -4.11 -5.45
N GLU A 54 8.63 -5.35 -5.44
CA GLU A 54 9.46 -6.57 -5.38
C GLU A 54 10.05 -6.97 -6.75
N GLU A 55 9.63 -6.34 -7.85
CA GLU A 55 10.09 -6.67 -9.21
C GLU A 55 11.48 -6.10 -9.54
N GLY A 56 11.91 -5.01 -8.87
CA GLY A 56 13.21 -4.39 -9.08
C GLY A 56 13.36 -3.01 -8.45
N GLU A 57 14.60 -2.57 -8.24
CA GLU A 57 14.96 -1.27 -7.63
C GLU A 57 14.32 -0.08 -8.37
N GLU A 58 14.06 -0.21 -9.68
CA GLU A 58 13.40 0.81 -10.49
C GLU A 58 11.92 1.05 -10.15
N PHE A 59 11.30 0.09 -9.44
CA PHE A 59 9.92 0.16 -8.97
C PHE A 59 9.83 0.43 -7.46
N GLU A 60 10.95 0.42 -6.75
CA GLU A 60 10.99 0.65 -5.32
C GLU A 60 10.63 2.10 -5.00
N LEU A 61 9.69 2.25 -4.07
CA LEU A 61 9.46 3.54 -3.42
C LEU A 61 10.52 3.78 -2.36
N THR A 62 10.90 5.04 -2.21
CA THR A 62 11.57 5.51 -1.01
C THR A 62 10.59 5.49 0.19
N GLU A 63 11.15 5.44 1.40
CA GLU A 63 10.37 5.54 2.63
C GLU A 63 9.48 6.79 2.67
N SER A 64 9.99 7.92 2.17
CA SER A 64 9.23 9.18 2.09
C SER A 64 8.05 9.10 1.12
N GLU A 65 8.22 8.46 -0.03
CA GLU A 65 7.14 8.29 -1.02
C GLU A 65 6.05 7.38 -0.47
N PHE A 66 6.44 6.31 0.23
CA PHE A 66 5.51 5.42 0.90
C PHE A 66 4.68 6.14 1.99
N LEU A 67 5.32 6.97 2.82
CA LEU A 67 4.61 7.81 3.80
C LEU A 67 3.70 8.85 3.13
N GLY A 68 4.11 9.35 1.96
CA GLY A 68 3.28 10.19 1.10
C GLY A 68 1.99 9.48 0.66
N LEU A 69 2.09 8.23 0.19
CA LEU A 69 0.91 7.43 -0.19
C LEU A 69 -0.04 7.17 0.98
N ILE A 70 0.50 6.90 2.17
CA ILE A 70 -0.32 6.76 3.38
C ILE A 70 -1.09 8.05 3.65
N SER A 71 -0.42 9.20 3.53
CA SER A 71 -1.03 10.50 3.74
C SER A 71 -2.12 10.79 2.70
N GLU A 72 -1.88 10.43 1.43
CA GLU A 72 -2.86 10.56 0.35
C GLU A 72 -4.12 9.74 0.64
N LEU A 73 -3.97 8.48 1.02
CA LEU A 73 -5.09 7.58 1.37
C LEU A 73 -5.98 8.13 2.48
N ARG A 74 -5.41 8.89 3.44
CA ARG A 74 -6.17 9.52 4.53
C ARG A 74 -7.00 10.71 4.09
N THR A 75 -6.68 11.27 2.93
CA THR A 75 -7.39 12.43 2.34
C THR A 75 -8.35 12.02 1.23
N MET A 76 -8.43 10.73 0.89
CA MET A 76 -9.38 10.22 -0.09
C MET A 76 -10.78 10.11 0.53
N ASP A 77 -11.76 10.72 -0.13
CA ASP A 77 -13.20 10.66 0.21
C ASP A 77 -13.85 9.35 -0.21
#